data_AF-A0A349ZWM9-F1
#
_entry.id   AF-A0A349ZWM9-F1
#
_cell.length_a   1.000
_cell.length_b   1.000
_cell.length_c   1.000
_cell.angle_alpha   90.00
_cell.angle_beta   90.00
_cell.angle_gamma   90.00
#
_symmetry.space_group_name_H-M   'P 1'
#
loop_
_entity.id
_entity.type
_entity.pdbx_description
1 polymer ?
#
loop_
_entity_poly.entity_id
_entity_poly.type
_entity_poly.pdbx_seq_one_letter_code
_entity_poly.pdbx_strand_id
1 'polypeptide(L)'
;MKKNKNLIFAAASLVVFVLIAVLYAHPVLTGKQLFQHDIVQYKGGAKELLDYRAEHGKETYWSDSMFGGMPTYQMGAQFRGDLIRNIDGWLNFLPKPANYIFLLFAGFYLLGWVAVRNWKFALLGASFFGLSTYFYIALAAGHNGKIHTVAYFAPLLAGILLVYIRRKYVAGFIVTALFMGLQISANHPQMTYYLFLALAFLFLSELVRTIRVTRDWKHFGLSSGILAVAMVLGVGMNSQRLMANSEYVGETVRGKQILTNERHDGGKAGMDKESMLMWSYGKLETLNLFIPRLMGGASNEKGSDEMMAQVQQLVQENASSQEEVNRIAQG
;
A
#
# COMPACT_ATOMS: atom_id res chain seq x y z
N MET A 1 22.13 25.33 -22.17
CA MET A 1 20.83 25.97 -21.84
C MET A 1 19.62 25.02 -21.77
N LYS A 2 19.38 24.07 -22.70
CA LYS A 2 18.20 23.16 -22.66
C LYS A 2 18.11 22.27 -21.38
N LYS A 3 19.24 21.78 -20.86
CA LYS A 3 19.29 20.91 -19.66
C LYS A 3 18.80 21.61 -18.38
N ASN A 4 19.09 22.91 -18.23
CA ASN A 4 18.65 23.72 -17.08
C ASN A 4 17.14 24.01 -17.14
N LYS A 5 16.58 24.22 -18.34
CA LYS A 5 15.12 24.41 -18.51
C LYS A 5 14.33 23.18 -18.06
N ASN A 6 14.81 21.98 -18.37
CA ASN A 6 14.14 20.74 -17.96
C ASN A 6 14.11 20.54 -16.44
N LEU A 7 15.17 20.94 -15.73
CA LEU A 7 15.19 20.91 -14.27
C LEU A 7 14.19 21.91 -13.67
N ILE A 8 14.11 23.12 -14.24
CA ILE A 8 13.12 24.12 -13.83
C ILE A 8 11.69 23.59 -14.03
N PHE A 9 11.39 22.98 -15.17
CA PHE A 9 10.07 22.38 -15.41
C PHE A 9 9.79 21.20 -14.48
N ALA A 10 10.81 20.40 -14.14
CA ALA A 10 10.64 19.33 -13.17
C ALA A 10 10.31 19.87 -11.77
N ALA A 11 11.01 20.91 -11.32
CA ALA A 11 10.70 21.58 -10.07
C ALA A 11 9.30 22.20 -10.09
N ALA A 12 8.92 22.86 -11.19
CA ALA A 12 7.59 23.43 -11.38
C ALA A 12 6.49 22.36 -11.30
N SER A 13 6.70 21.17 -11.91
CA SER A 13 5.76 20.05 -11.80
C SER A 13 5.55 19.61 -10.34
N LEU A 14 6.63 19.53 -9.55
CA LEU A 14 6.53 19.18 -8.13
C LEU A 14 5.73 20.22 -7.34
N VAL A 15 5.93 21.51 -7.62
CA VAL A 15 5.13 22.59 -7.02
C VAL A 15 3.66 22.45 -7.39
N VAL A 16 3.35 22.17 -8.67
CA VAL A 16 1.97 21.93 -9.12
C VAL A 16 1.34 20.75 -8.36
N PHE A 17 2.08 19.66 -8.13
CA PHE A 17 1.57 18.53 -7.36
C PHE A 17 1.29 18.87 -5.90
N VAL A 18 2.16 19.67 -5.26
CA VAL A 18 1.90 20.20 -3.91
C VAL A 18 0.62 21.01 -3.91
N LEU A 19 0.43 21.91 -4.87
CA LEU A 19 -0.77 22.74 -4.98
C LEU A 19 -2.03 21.87 -5.15
N ILE A 20 -2.02 20.90 -6.07
CA ILE A 20 -3.17 20.00 -6.28
C ILE A 20 -3.49 19.22 -5.00
N ALA A 21 -2.48 18.64 -4.35
CA ALA A 21 -2.67 17.85 -3.15
C ALA A 21 -3.25 18.68 -1.99
N VAL A 22 -2.73 19.89 -1.79
CA VAL A 22 -3.18 20.81 -0.73
C VAL A 22 -4.56 21.40 -1.06
N LEU A 23 -4.83 21.75 -2.31
CA LEU A 23 -6.15 22.25 -2.73
C LEU A 23 -7.23 21.19 -2.54
N TYR A 24 -6.94 19.94 -2.91
CA TYR A 24 -7.86 18.82 -2.67
C TYR A 24 -8.09 18.61 -1.17
N ALA A 25 -7.01 18.63 -0.39
CA ALA A 25 -7.05 18.47 1.06
C ALA A 25 -7.20 19.81 1.82
N HIS A 26 -7.78 20.85 1.20
CA HIS A 26 -7.82 22.20 1.75
C HIS A 26 -8.33 22.29 3.21
N PRO A 27 -9.34 21.52 3.66
CA PRO A 27 -9.76 21.55 5.07
C PRO A 27 -8.62 21.35 6.08
N VAL A 28 -7.56 20.64 5.71
CA VAL A 28 -6.39 20.39 6.55
C VAL A 28 -5.64 21.68 6.89
N LEU A 29 -5.68 22.71 6.04
CA LEU A 29 -5.11 24.03 6.32
C LEU A 29 -5.84 24.77 7.45
N THR A 30 -7.11 24.41 7.69
CA THR A 30 -7.93 24.98 8.78
C THR A 30 -7.90 24.12 10.05
N GLY A 31 -6.99 23.15 10.13
CA GLY A 31 -6.89 22.21 11.26
C GLY A 31 -7.94 21.10 11.27
N LYS A 32 -8.83 21.05 10.26
CA LYS A 32 -9.81 19.97 10.13
C LYS A 32 -9.11 18.68 9.68
N GLN A 33 -9.59 17.56 10.17
CA GLN A 33 -9.08 16.24 9.80
C GLN A 33 -10.19 15.42 9.16
N LEU A 34 -9.80 14.54 8.25
CA LEU A 34 -10.71 13.57 7.67
C LEU A 34 -11.06 12.53 8.74
N PHE A 35 -12.36 12.28 8.95
CA PHE A 35 -12.79 11.18 9.80
C PHE A 35 -12.53 9.87 9.04
N GLN A 36 -11.56 9.10 9.54
CA GLN A 36 -11.12 7.84 8.93
C GLN A 36 -11.34 6.73 9.97
N HIS A 37 -12.26 5.82 9.68
CA HIS A 37 -12.67 4.78 10.62
C HIS A 37 -11.47 3.92 11.11
N ASP A 38 -10.62 3.46 10.18
CA ASP A 38 -9.42 2.68 10.51
C ASP A 38 -8.47 3.44 11.43
N ILE A 39 -8.33 4.75 11.24
CA ILE A 39 -7.44 5.58 12.05
C ILE A 39 -8.00 5.80 13.45
N VAL A 40 -9.32 5.92 13.59
CA VAL A 40 -9.98 6.01 14.90
C VAL A 40 -9.77 4.71 15.68
N GLN A 41 -10.01 3.56 15.04
CA GLN A 41 -9.77 2.24 15.66
C GLN A 41 -8.30 2.04 16.04
N TYR A 42 -7.38 2.38 15.13
CA TYR A 42 -5.95 2.33 15.39
C TYR A 42 -5.55 3.20 16.59
N LYS A 43 -6.04 4.44 16.68
CA LYS A 43 -5.76 5.33 17.82
C LYS A 43 -6.30 4.78 19.12
N GLY A 44 -7.46 4.12 19.10
CA GLY A 44 -8.02 3.45 20.26
C GLY A 44 -7.10 2.35 20.78
N GLY A 45 -6.69 1.43 19.90
CA GLY A 45 -5.79 0.33 20.26
C GLY A 45 -4.38 0.79 20.66
N ALA A 46 -3.85 1.82 20.00
CA ALA A 46 -2.50 2.33 20.30
C ALA A 46 -2.46 3.32 21.47
N LYS A 47 -3.58 3.62 22.14
CA LYS A 47 -3.69 4.72 23.11
C LYS A 47 -2.68 4.60 24.25
N GLU A 48 -2.61 3.43 24.88
CA GLU A 48 -1.67 3.16 25.98
C GLU A 48 -0.20 3.33 25.54
N LEU A 49 0.16 2.78 24.37
CA LEU A 49 1.49 2.95 23.78
C LEU A 49 1.83 4.43 23.57
N LEU A 50 0.89 5.20 23.02
CA LEU A 50 1.10 6.60 22.69
C LEU A 50 1.25 7.46 23.95
N ASP A 51 0.44 7.22 24.98
CA ASP A 51 0.49 7.95 26.24
C ASP A 51 1.78 7.61 27.01
N TYR A 52 2.13 6.32 27.11
CA TYR A 52 3.38 5.88 27.73
C TYR A 52 4.60 6.53 27.07
N ARG A 53 4.62 6.59 25.73
CA ARG A 53 5.67 7.26 24.96
C ARG A 53 5.75 8.75 25.25
N ALA A 54 4.61 9.43 25.33
CA ALA A 54 4.55 10.86 25.59
C ALA A 54 5.05 11.23 27.01
N GLU A 55 4.70 10.41 28.00
CA GLU A 55 5.06 10.65 29.41
C GLU A 55 6.50 10.26 29.75
N HIS A 56 6.96 9.12 29.24
CA HIS A 56 8.24 8.52 29.65
C HIS A 56 9.38 8.73 28.63
N GLY A 57 9.06 9.21 27.42
CA GLY A 57 10.01 9.33 26.32
C GLY A 57 10.58 7.99 25.85
N LYS A 58 9.89 6.88 26.15
CA LYS A 58 10.30 5.50 25.84
C LYS A 58 9.18 4.74 25.14
N GLU A 59 9.56 3.79 24.31
CA GLU A 59 8.62 2.85 23.71
C GLU A 59 8.22 1.76 24.71
N THR A 60 6.96 1.34 24.67
CA THR A 60 6.53 0.07 25.26
C THR A 60 6.31 -0.95 24.15
N TYR A 61 6.76 -2.19 24.38
CA TYR A 61 6.60 -3.30 23.44
C TYR A 61 5.43 -4.23 23.80
N TRP A 62 4.70 -3.89 24.86
CA TRP A 62 3.51 -4.60 25.33
C TRP A 62 2.42 -3.60 25.72
N SER A 63 1.16 -3.95 25.50
CA SER A 63 0.00 -3.15 25.91
C SER A 63 -1.12 -4.05 26.39
N ASP A 64 -1.73 -3.70 27.51
CA ASP A 64 -2.86 -4.41 28.12
C ASP A 64 -4.23 -3.91 27.62
N SER A 65 -4.24 -2.80 26.88
CA SER A 65 -5.44 -2.15 26.34
C SER A 65 -6.24 -2.98 25.31
N MET A 66 -5.65 -4.03 24.75
CA MET A 66 -6.29 -4.89 23.75
C MET A 66 -6.10 -6.38 24.09
N PHE A 67 -7.17 -7.16 23.91
CA PHE A 67 -7.17 -8.63 24.05
C PHE A 67 -6.60 -9.17 25.37
N GLY A 68 -6.59 -8.37 26.45
CA GLY A 68 -6.00 -8.75 27.74
C GLY A 68 -4.47 -8.72 27.78
N GLY A 69 -3.83 -8.12 26.78
CA GLY A 69 -2.37 -8.05 26.64
C GLY A 69 -1.89 -8.52 25.28
N MET A 70 -1.16 -7.67 24.56
CA MET A 70 -0.50 -8.05 23.30
C MET A 70 0.73 -7.19 22.98
N PRO A 71 1.66 -7.69 22.13
CA PRO A 71 2.78 -6.89 21.63
C PRO A 71 2.33 -5.67 20.83
N THR A 72 3.02 -4.54 20.99
CA THR A 72 2.68 -3.27 20.31
C THR A 72 3.21 -3.15 18.88
N TYR A 73 3.75 -4.24 18.32
CA TYR A 73 4.39 -4.26 17.00
C TYR A 73 3.48 -3.74 15.88
N GLN A 74 2.19 -4.11 15.90
CA GLN A 74 1.18 -3.63 14.95
C GLN A 74 0.49 -2.32 15.38
N MET A 75 0.77 -1.84 16.59
CA MET A 75 0.20 -0.61 17.15
C MET A 75 1.09 0.62 16.91
N GLY A 76 2.18 0.46 16.17
CA GLY A 76 3.06 1.56 15.79
C GLY A 76 4.20 1.80 16.79
N ALA A 77 4.68 0.74 17.44
CA ALA A 77 5.95 0.74 18.14
C ALA A 77 7.07 1.27 17.24
N GLN A 78 7.95 2.08 17.83
CA GLN A 78 9.14 2.59 17.14
C GLN A 78 10.37 1.79 17.56
N PHE A 79 11.34 1.66 16.66
CA PHE A 79 12.58 0.98 16.95
C PHE A 79 13.74 1.98 16.91
N ARG A 80 14.73 1.79 17.80
CA ARG A 80 15.91 2.65 17.84
C ARG A 80 16.74 2.45 16.57
N GLY A 81 17.20 3.55 15.99
CA GLY A 81 18.04 3.53 14.78
C GLY A 81 17.28 3.37 13.47
N ASP A 82 15.95 3.55 13.47
CA ASP A 82 15.09 3.45 12.28
C ASP A 82 15.27 4.68 11.34
N LEU A 83 16.41 4.72 10.65
CA LEU A 83 16.76 5.80 9.72
C LEU A 83 15.80 5.88 8.53
N ILE A 84 15.30 4.73 8.06
CA ILE A 84 14.40 4.68 6.90
C ILE A 84 13.06 5.35 7.23
N ARG A 85 12.55 5.21 8.46
CA ARG A 85 11.35 5.90 8.92
C ARG A 85 11.54 7.40 9.10
N ASN A 86 12.75 7.85 9.45
CA ASN A 86 13.05 9.28 9.45
C ASN A 86 12.99 9.84 8.02
N ILE A 87 13.62 9.17 7.05
CA ILE A 87 13.56 9.56 5.64
C ILE A 87 12.11 9.57 5.15
N ASP A 88 11.32 8.56 5.51
CA ASP A 88 9.89 8.52 5.23
C ASP A 88 9.17 9.75 5.77
N GLY A 89 9.46 10.16 7.01
CA GLY A 89 8.95 11.40 7.61
C GLY A 89 9.30 12.65 6.82
N TRP A 90 10.54 12.78 6.33
CA TRP A 90 10.96 13.92 5.49
C TRP A 90 10.21 13.98 4.15
N LEU A 91 9.94 12.83 3.53
CA LEU A 91 9.15 12.77 2.30
C LEU A 91 7.67 13.09 2.55
N ASN A 92 7.19 12.83 3.76
CA ASN A 92 5.83 13.10 4.22
C ASN A 92 5.69 14.47 4.91
N PHE A 93 6.34 15.52 4.37
CA PHE A 93 6.35 16.86 4.95
C PHE A 93 5.00 17.59 4.92
N LEU A 94 4.06 17.17 4.07
CA LEU A 94 2.70 17.71 4.02
C LEU A 94 1.81 17.05 5.07
N PRO A 95 0.73 17.71 5.53
CA PRO A 95 -0.20 17.08 6.45
C PRO A 95 -1.05 16.01 5.73
N LYS A 96 -1.50 15.00 6.47
CA LYS A 96 -2.34 13.92 5.91
C LYS A 96 -3.73 14.45 5.55
N PRO A 97 -4.33 14.03 4.40
CA PRO A 97 -3.82 13.07 3.43
C PRO A 97 -3.03 13.69 2.26
N ALA A 98 -2.73 15.01 2.28
CA ALA A 98 -2.06 15.71 1.18
C ALA A 98 -0.66 15.14 0.87
N ASN A 99 0.07 14.67 1.88
CA ASN A 99 1.34 13.97 1.70
C ASN A 99 1.22 12.75 0.78
N TYR A 100 0.25 11.87 1.02
CA TYR A 100 0.07 10.66 0.24
C TYR A 100 -0.29 10.97 -1.21
N ILE A 101 -1.18 11.94 -1.40
CA ILE A 101 -1.57 12.43 -2.72
C ILE A 101 -0.33 12.98 -3.45
N PHE A 102 0.45 13.85 -2.81
CA PHE A 102 1.68 14.38 -3.37
C PHE A 102 2.68 13.28 -3.74
N LEU A 103 2.90 12.28 -2.87
CA LEU A 103 3.83 11.19 -3.13
C LEU A 103 3.37 10.29 -4.31
N LEU A 104 2.07 10.07 -4.49
CA LEU A 104 1.53 9.38 -5.66
C LEU A 104 1.87 10.14 -6.95
N PHE A 105 1.63 11.45 -6.99
CA PHE A 105 1.98 12.28 -8.15
C PHE A 105 3.50 12.32 -8.39
N ALA A 106 4.27 12.67 -7.36
CA ALA A 106 5.73 12.83 -7.47
C ALA A 106 6.42 11.50 -7.81
N GLY A 107 5.96 10.40 -7.24
CA GLY A 107 6.53 9.09 -7.48
C GLY A 107 6.24 8.58 -8.89
N PHE A 108 5.01 8.75 -9.37
CA PHE A 108 4.69 8.42 -10.76
C PHE A 108 5.36 9.36 -11.76
N TYR A 109 5.54 10.63 -11.39
CA TYR A 109 6.30 11.58 -12.19
C TYR A 109 7.77 11.17 -12.35
N LEU A 110 8.42 10.69 -11.28
CA LEU A 110 9.77 10.13 -11.34
C LEU A 110 9.83 8.93 -12.30
N LEU A 111 8.86 8.01 -12.19
CA LEU A 111 8.74 6.88 -13.12
C LEU A 111 8.59 7.34 -14.56
N GLY A 112 7.65 8.26 -14.83
CA GLY A 112 7.43 8.85 -16.14
C GLY A 112 8.70 9.52 -16.67
N TRP A 113 9.40 10.29 -15.85
CA TRP A 113 10.66 10.93 -16.23
C TRP A 113 11.71 9.90 -16.66
N VAL A 114 11.85 8.81 -15.91
CA VAL A 114 12.75 7.70 -16.26
C VAL A 114 12.28 6.95 -17.50
N ALA A 115 10.98 6.73 -17.68
CA ALA A 115 10.43 5.92 -18.77
C ALA A 115 10.39 6.66 -20.11
N VAL A 116 9.97 7.92 -20.15
CA VAL A 116 9.75 8.68 -21.40
C VAL A 116 10.76 9.81 -21.66
N ARG A 117 11.58 10.20 -20.66
CA ARG A 117 12.56 11.33 -20.74
C ARG A 117 11.97 12.67 -21.20
N ASN A 118 10.68 12.86 -21.01
CA ASN A 118 9.99 14.08 -21.37
C ASN A 118 9.08 14.50 -20.22
N TRP A 119 9.35 15.68 -19.67
CA TRP A 119 8.65 16.21 -18.50
C TRP A 119 7.15 16.38 -18.73
N LYS A 120 6.73 16.70 -19.96
CA LYS A 120 5.32 16.91 -20.30
C LYS A 120 4.51 15.63 -20.19
N PHE A 121 5.04 14.55 -20.77
CA PHE A 121 4.39 13.24 -20.72
C PHE A 121 4.49 12.62 -19.33
N ALA A 122 5.59 12.86 -18.60
CA ALA A 122 5.71 12.46 -17.20
C ALA A 122 4.68 13.18 -16.33
N LEU A 123 4.50 14.50 -16.53
CA LEU A 123 3.50 15.31 -15.82
C LEU A 123 2.08 14.83 -16.13
N LEU A 124 1.77 14.58 -17.40
CA LEU A 124 0.47 14.10 -17.84
C LEU A 124 0.14 12.72 -17.24
N GLY A 125 1.09 11.78 -17.32
CA GLY A 125 0.93 10.44 -16.76
C GLY A 125 0.78 10.46 -15.24
N ALA A 126 1.60 11.25 -14.55
CA ALA A 126 1.47 11.46 -13.11
C ALA A 126 0.13 12.08 -12.73
N SER A 127 -0.37 13.01 -13.54
CA SER A 127 -1.67 13.65 -13.31
C SER A 127 -2.81 12.63 -13.37
N PHE A 128 -2.86 11.79 -14.42
CA PHE A 128 -3.87 10.74 -14.53
C PHE A 128 -3.77 9.69 -13.42
N PHE A 129 -2.55 9.29 -13.07
CA PHE A 129 -2.34 8.32 -11.99
C PHE A 129 -2.77 8.89 -10.64
N GLY A 130 -2.24 10.05 -10.24
CA GLY A 130 -2.53 10.65 -8.93
C GLY A 130 -3.99 11.10 -8.77
N LEU A 131 -4.71 11.36 -9.87
CA LEU A 131 -6.16 11.65 -9.86
C LEU A 131 -7.04 10.39 -9.94
N SER A 132 -6.47 9.19 -9.90
CA SER A 132 -7.26 7.95 -9.86
C SER A 132 -8.15 7.91 -8.62
N THR A 133 -9.46 7.78 -8.85
CA THR A 133 -10.51 7.83 -7.81
C THR A 133 -10.31 6.80 -6.71
N TYR A 134 -9.74 5.64 -7.04
CA TYR A 134 -9.43 4.58 -6.09
C TYR A 134 -8.59 5.06 -4.89
N PHE A 135 -7.58 5.90 -5.13
CA PHE A 135 -6.70 6.38 -4.06
C PHE A 135 -7.46 7.25 -3.05
N TYR A 136 -8.36 8.09 -3.54
CA TYR A 136 -9.17 8.98 -2.70
C TYR A 136 -10.20 8.20 -1.89
N ILE A 137 -10.82 7.17 -2.48
CA ILE A 137 -11.75 6.27 -1.77
C ILE A 137 -11.04 5.52 -0.64
N ALA A 138 -9.87 4.95 -0.94
CA ALA A 138 -9.08 4.22 0.06
C ALA A 138 -8.54 5.15 1.17
N LEU A 139 -8.13 6.37 0.82
CA LEU A 139 -7.78 7.39 1.81
C LEU A 139 -9.00 7.75 2.66
N ALA A 140 -10.19 7.93 2.10
CA ALA A 140 -11.39 8.22 2.89
C ALA A 140 -11.70 7.13 3.93
N ALA A 141 -11.52 5.86 3.60
CA ALA A 141 -11.70 4.75 4.53
C ALA A 141 -10.64 4.71 5.67
N GLY A 142 -9.44 5.26 5.43
CA GLY A 142 -8.34 5.21 6.39
C GLY A 142 -7.28 4.16 6.09
N HIS A 143 -7.31 3.53 4.90
CA HIS A 143 -6.29 2.61 4.40
C HIS A 143 -4.96 3.31 4.03
N ASN A 144 -4.51 4.19 4.93
CA ASN A 144 -3.35 5.05 4.76
C ASN A 144 -2.08 4.23 4.50
N GLY A 145 -1.86 3.14 5.25
CA GLY A 145 -0.70 2.25 5.03
C GLY A 145 -0.66 1.65 3.63
N LYS A 146 -1.83 1.27 3.08
CA LYS A 146 -1.95 0.73 1.71
C LYS A 146 -1.52 1.76 0.68
N ILE A 147 -2.07 2.96 0.79
CA ILE A 147 -1.78 4.05 -0.15
C ILE A 147 -0.34 4.53 -0.02
N HIS A 148 0.19 4.57 1.20
CA HIS A 148 1.59 4.88 1.49
C HIS A 148 2.52 3.90 0.78
N THR A 149 2.27 2.59 0.90
CA THR A 149 3.04 1.56 0.19
C THR A 149 2.94 1.72 -1.33
N VAL A 150 1.74 1.98 -1.88
CA VAL A 150 1.54 2.17 -3.33
C VAL A 150 2.26 3.41 -3.85
N ALA A 151 2.35 4.49 -3.07
CA ALA A 151 3.07 5.70 -3.46
C ALA A 151 4.56 5.45 -3.75
N TYR A 152 5.14 4.41 -3.17
CA TYR A 152 6.54 4.02 -3.39
C TYR A 152 6.75 3.00 -4.53
N PHE A 153 5.68 2.45 -5.10
CA PHE A 153 5.79 1.49 -6.21
C PHE A 153 6.43 2.10 -7.45
N ALA A 154 5.92 3.26 -7.88
CA ALA A 154 6.38 3.91 -9.09
C ALA A 154 7.85 4.37 -8.97
N PRO A 155 8.30 5.00 -7.87
CA PRO A 155 9.71 5.26 -7.62
C PRO A 155 10.61 4.02 -7.61
N LEU A 156 10.17 2.93 -6.97
CA LEU A 156 10.94 1.67 -6.95
C LEU A 156 11.12 1.14 -8.37
N LEU A 157 10.04 1.10 -9.14
CA LEU A 157 10.09 0.73 -10.56
C LEU A 157 11.00 1.68 -11.36
N ALA A 158 10.97 2.98 -11.08
CA ALA A 158 11.86 3.95 -11.72
C ALA A 158 13.34 3.62 -11.46
N GLY A 159 13.69 3.22 -10.23
CA GLY A 159 15.02 2.73 -9.87
C GLY A 159 15.44 1.50 -10.70
N ILE A 160 14.53 0.54 -10.85
CA ILE A 160 14.76 -0.67 -11.66
C ILE A 160 14.98 -0.32 -13.14
N LEU A 161 14.15 0.55 -13.71
CA LEU A 161 14.28 0.99 -15.10
C LEU A 161 15.56 1.82 -15.33
N LEU A 162 16.02 2.57 -14.32
CA LEU A 162 17.31 3.26 -14.39
C LEU A 162 18.48 2.28 -14.61
N VAL A 163 18.42 1.10 -14.00
CA VAL A 163 19.43 0.05 -14.17
C VAL A 163 19.27 -0.66 -15.52
N TYR A 164 18.15 -1.35 -15.75
CA TYR A 164 17.96 -2.19 -16.95
C TYR A 164 17.84 -1.40 -18.26
N ILE A 165 17.12 -0.28 -18.27
CA ILE A 165 16.84 0.45 -19.52
C ILE A 165 17.83 1.60 -19.72
N ARG A 166 18.15 2.33 -18.63
CA ARG A 166 18.97 3.55 -18.75
C ARG A 166 20.46 3.33 -18.49
N ARG A 167 20.88 2.13 -18.06
CA ARG A 167 22.26 1.80 -17.69
C ARG A 167 22.88 2.78 -16.68
N LYS A 168 22.04 3.36 -15.82
CA LYS A 168 22.44 4.26 -14.72
C LYS A 168 22.54 3.46 -13.44
N TYR A 169 23.54 2.59 -13.38
CA TYR A 169 23.76 1.61 -12.32
C TYR A 169 23.73 2.19 -10.92
N VAL A 170 24.55 3.22 -10.64
CA VAL A 170 24.65 3.81 -9.29
C VAL A 170 23.35 4.53 -8.90
N ALA A 171 22.81 5.37 -9.78
CA ALA A 171 21.56 6.08 -9.49
C ALA A 171 20.38 5.10 -9.32
N GLY A 172 20.28 4.10 -10.18
CA GLY A 172 19.26 3.06 -10.10
C GLY A 172 19.39 2.18 -8.86
N PHE A 173 20.62 1.88 -8.42
CA PHE A 173 20.89 1.20 -7.15
C PHE A 173 20.37 2.02 -5.96
N ILE A 174 20.76 3.29 -5.86
CA ILE A 174 20.37 4.18 -4.75
C ILE A 174 18.85 4.31 -4.69
N VAL A 175 18.21 4.61 -5.83
CA VAL A 175 16.75 4.76 -5.91
C VAL A 175 16.04 3.46 -5.56
N THR A 176 16.48 2.32 -6.11
CA THR A 176 15.88 1.00 -5.81
C THR A 176 16.02 0.66 -4.33
N ALA A 177 17.20 0.80 -3.74
CA ALA A 177 17.44 0.46 -2.34
C ALA A 177 16.61 1.35 -1.40
N LEU A 178 16.58 2.66 -1.66
CA LEU A 178 15.81 3.62 -0.89
C LEU A 178 14.31 3.32 -0.94
N PHE A 179 13.73 3.19 -2.14
CA PHE A 179 12.29 3.00 -2.26
C PHE A 179 11.84 1.59 -1.90
N MET A 180 12.72 0.58 -2.01
CA MET A 180 12.46 -0.73 -1.41
C MET A 180 12.40 -0.62 0.12
N GLY A 181 13.35 0.09 0.74
CA GLY A 181 13.34 0.35 2.18
C GLY A 181 12.09 1.10 2.64
N LEU A 182 11.73 2.19 1.95
CA LEU A 182 10.55 3.00 2.27
C LEU A 182 9.24 2.21 2.10
N GLN A 183 9.13 1.42 1.03
CA GLN A 183 7.95 0.60 0.78
C GLN A 183 7.72 -0.45 1.89
N ILE A 184 8.79 -1.13 2.32
CA ILE A 184 8.70 -2.08 3.45
C ILE A 184 8.38 -1.34 4.75
N SER A 185 8.95 -0.16 4.97
CA SER A 185 8.67 0.66 6.16
C SER A 185 7.20 1.10 6.24
N ALA A 186 6.54 1.32 5.10
CA ALA A 186 5.11 1.61 5.03
C ALA A 186 4.21 0.43 5.48
N ASN A 187 4.81 -0.75 5.72
CA ASN A 187 4.23 -1.87 6.47
C ASN A 187 2.93 -2.46 5.86
N HIS A 188 2.84 -2.58 4.53
CA HIS A 188 1.76 -3.31 3.86
C HIS A 188 2.29 -4.48 3.02
N PRO A 189 2.52 -5.67 3.62
CA PRO A 189 3.12 -6.83 2.95
C PRO A 189 2.33 -7.32 1.74
N GLN A 190 0.99 -7.30 1.81
CA GLN A 190 0.14 -7.75 0.70
C GLN A 190 0.35 -6.93 -0.58
N MET A 191 0.40 -5.59 -0.47
CA MET A 191 0.67 -4.73 -1.63
C MET A 191 2.08 -4.96 -2.15
N THR A 192 3.06 -5.08 -1.24
CA THR A 192 4.44 -5.42 -1.62
C THR A 192 4.51 -6.72 -2.42
N TYR A 193 3.81 -7.77 -1.99
CA TYR A 193 3.72 -9.03 -2.72
C TYR A 193 3.21 -8.84 -4.16
N TYR A 194 2.13 -8.08 -4.35
CA TYR A 194 1.58 -7.83 -5.69
C TYR A 194 2.54 -7.04 -6.58
N LEU A 195 3.27 -6.07 -6.03
CA LEU A 195 4.31 -5.38 -6.80
C LEU A 195 5.39 -6.35 -7.26
N PHE A 196 5.90 -7.22 -6.37
CA PHE A 196 6.94 -8.18 -6.72
C PHE A 196 6.47 -9.19 -7.77
N LEU A 197 5.20 -9.58 -7.76
CA LEU A 197 4.61 -10.37 -8.84
C LEU A 197 4.68 -9.62 -10.19
N ALA A 198 4.34 -8.33 -10.22
CA ALA A 198 4.49 -7.51 -11.42
C ALA A 198 5.96 -7.33 -11.85
N LEU A 199 6.88 -7.13 -10.90
CA LEU A 199 8.31 -7.02 -11.17
C LEU A 199 8.91 -8.33 -11.68
N ALA A 200 8.37 -9.49 -11.28
CA ALA A 200 8.77 -10.77 -11.84
C ALA A 200 8.46 -10.85 -13.34
N PHE A 201 7.31 -10.35 -13.79
CA PHE A 201 7.01 -10.25 -15.22
C PHE A 201 7.95 -9.28 -15.95
N LEU A 202 8.32 -8.16 -15.33
CA LEU A 202 9.32 -7.25 -15.90
C LEU A 202 10.70 -7.92 -16.04
N PHE A 203 11.13 -8.66 -15.02
CA PHE A 203 12.37 -9.42 -15.04
C PHE A 203 12.37 -10.47 -16.16
N LEU A 204 11.28 -11.24 -16.27
CA LEU A 204 11.09 -12.21 -17.36
C LEU A 204 11.08 -11.53 -18.73
N SER A 205 10.46 -10.35 -18.85
CA SER A 205 10.47 -9.57 -20.08
C SER A 205 11.88 -9.17 -20.51
N GLU A 206 12.70 -8.65 -19.58
CA GLU A 206 14.10 -8.31 -19.86
C GLU A 206 14.98 -9.55 -20.12
N LEU A 207 14.69 -10.68 -19.46
CA LEU A 207 15.36 -11.95 -19.75
C LEU A 207 15.06 -12.41 -21.19
N VAL A 208 13.80 -12.43 -21.59
CA VAL A 208 13.39 -12.80 -22.96
C VAL A 208 14.00 -11.84 -23.98
N ARG A 209 13.99 -10.55 -23.70
CA ARG A 209 14.65 -9.53 -24.54
C ARG A 209 16.15 -9.78 -24.65
N THR A 210 16.81 -10.19 -23.57
CA THR A 210 18.24 -10.54 -23.58
C THR A 210 18.50 -11.79 -24.43
N ILE A 211 17.68 -12.83 -24.27
CA ILE A 211 17.81 -14.08 -25.04
C ILE A 211 17.61 -13.84 -26.55
N ARG A 212 16.54 -13.12 -26.91
CA ARG A 212 16.06 -13.04 -28.31
C ARG A 212 16.57 -11.83 -29.08
N VAL A 213 16.82 -10.71 -28.42
CA VAL A 213 17.04 -9.42 -29.09
C VAL A 213 18.44 -8.90 -28.86
N THR A 214 18.81 -8.61 -27.61
CA THR A 214 20.05 -7.87 -27.32
C THR A 214 21.27 -8.77 -27.21
N ARG A 215 21.11 -10.00 -26.69
CA ARG A 215 22.19 -10.95 -26.33
C ARG A 215 23.26 -10.37 -25.40
N ASP A 216 22.97 -9.27 -24.72
CA ASP A 216 23.89 -8.59 -23.80
C ASP A 216 23.79 -9.19 -22.38
N TRP A 217 24.29 -10.43 -22.25
CA TRP A 217 24.30 -11.17 -20.98
C TRP A 217 25.11 -10.48 -19.88
N LYS A 218 26.18 -9.75 -20.26
CA LYS A 218 26.99 -8.98 -19.32
C LYS A 218 26.16 -7.89 -18.65
N HIS A 219 25.44 -7.10 -19.45
CA HIS A 219 24.56 -6.06 -18.92
C HIS A 219 23.41 -6.64 -18.09
N PHE A 220 22.77 -7.72 -18.55
CA PHE A 220 21.67 -8.36 -17.83
C PHE A 220 22.13 -8.89 -16.46
N GLY A 221 23.25 -9.61 -16.41
CA GLY A 221 23.81 -10.16 -15.18
C GLY A 221 24.22 -9.07 -14.19
N LEU A 222 24.95 -8.04 -14.67
CA LEU A 222 25.34 -6.90 -13.83
C LEU A 222 24.12 -6.16 -13.28
N SER A 223 23.13 -5.88 -14.13
CA SER A 223 21.89 -5.19 -13.73
C SER A 223 21.11 -5.97 -12.68
N SER A 224 20.97 -7.28 -12.89
CA SER A 224 20.26 -8.17 -11.97
C SER A 224 20.99 -8.26 -10.62
N GLY A 225 22.32 -8.35 -10.63
CA GLY A 225 23.12 -8.35 -9.40
C GLY A 225 23.00 -7.05 -8.62
N ILE A 226 23.09 -5.90 -9.29
CA ILE A 226 22.92 -4.58 -8.65
C ILE A 226 21.54 -4.46 -8.00
N LEU A 227 20.49 -4.85 -8.72
CA LEU A 227 19.13 -4.77 -8.20
C LEU A 227 18.91 -5.76 -7.05
N ALA A 228 19.45 -6.99 -7.14
CA ALA A 228 19.37 -7.94 -6.04
C ALA A 228 20.00 -7.39 -4.76
N VAL A 229 21.20 -6.80 -4.84
CA VAL A 229 21.85 -6.17 -3.68
C VAL A 229 21.02 -4.98 -3.17
N ALA A 230 20.49 -4.13 -4.07
CA ALA A 230 19.64 -3.00 -3.67
C ALA A 230 18.38 -3.47 -2.91
N MET A 231 17.72 -4.53 -3.40
CA MET A 231 16.53 -5.09 -2.77
C MET A 231 16.85 -5.69 -1.40
N VAL A 232 17.93 -6.46 -1.28
CA VAL A 232 18.38 -7.04 0.00
C VAL A 232 18.68 -5.93 1.01
N LEU A 233 19.36 -4.86 0.59
CA LEU A 233 19.62 -3.70 1.46
C LEU A 233 18.32 -3.02 1.91
N GLY A 234 17.37 -2.78 1.00
CA GLY A 234 16.08 -2.18 1.34
C GLY A 234 15.27 -3.02 2.34
N VAL A 235 15.27 -4.35 2.18
CA VAL A 235 14.67 -5.28 3.16
C VAL A 235 15.44 -5.23 4.49
N GLY A 236 16.78 -5.26 4.44
CA GLY A 236 17.65 -5.22 5.61
C GLY A 236 17.47 -3.97 6.49
N MET A 237 17.22 -2.81 5.87
CA MET A 237 16.90 -1.55 6.58
C MET A 237 15.65 -1.66 7.47
N ASN A 238 14.79 -2.66 7.24
CA ASN A 238 13.55 -2.88 7.98
C ASN A 238 13.56 -4.17 8.82
N SER A 239 14.74 -4.77 9.05
CA SER A 239 14.90 -6.04 9.76
C SER A 239 14.19 -6.08 11.11
N GLN A 240 14.35 -5.06 11.96
CA GLN A 240 13.69 -4.99 13.28
C GLN A 240 12.16 -5.15 13.17
N ARG A 241 11.53 -4.42 12.25
CA ARG A 241 10.07 -4.48 12.03
C ARG A 241 9.64 -5.83 11.47
N LEU A 242 10.40 -6.36 10.51
CA LEU A 242 10.11 -7.65 9.88
C LEU A 242 10.25 -8.81 10.86
N MET A 243 11.26 -8.80 11.72
CA MET A 243 11.47 -9.82 12.75
C MET A 243 10.36 -9.78 13.81
N ALA A 244 10.01 -8.59 14.31
CA ALA A 244 8.89 -8.43 15.25
C ALA A 244 7.56 -8.89 14.64
N ASN A 245 7.30 -8.55 13.38
CA ASN A 245 6.12 -9.03 12.66
C ASN A 245 6.15 -10.55 12.47
N SER A 246 7.32 -11.14 12.17
CA SER A 246 7.48 -12.58 11.97
C SER A 246 7.30 -13.37 13.27
N GLU A 247 7.67 -12.79 14.40
CA GLU A 247 7.41 -13.37 15.73
C GLU A 247 5.90 -13.35 16.00
N TYR A 248 5.27 -12.19 15.84
CA TYR A 248 3.87 -12.02 16.20
C TYR A 248 2.88 -12.72 15.26
N VAL A 249 3.20 -12.90 13.96
CA VAL A 249 2.25 -13.46 12.98
C VAL A 249 1.75 -14.85 13.37
N GLY A 250 2.60 -15.65 14.03
CA GLY A 250 2.27 -16.99 14.53
C GLY A 250 1.22 -16.99 15.65
N GLU A 251 1.11 -15.89 16.39
CA GLU A 251 0.17 -15.70 17.49
C GLU A 251 -1.15 -15.05 17.02
N THR A 252 -1.31 -14.84 15.72
CA THR A 252 -2.54 -14.27 15.14
C THR A 252 -3.44 -15.36 14.56
N VAL A 253 -4.64 -14.96 14.11
CA VAL A 253 -5.54 -15.81 13.30
C VAL A 253 -4.89 -16.42 12.06
N ARG A 254 -3.73 -15.91 11.62
CA ARG A 254 -2.95 -16.46 10.50
C ARG A 254 -2.03 -17.61 10.91
N GLY A 255 -1.71 -17.72 12.19
CA GLY A 255 -0.95 -18.82 12.79
C GLY A 255 -1.79 -20.08 12.96
N LYS A 256 -1.25 -21.08 13.64
CA LYS A 256 -1.98 -22.33 13.89
C LYS A 256 -3.12 -22.08 14.85
N GLN A 257 -4.34 -22.48 14.50
CA GLN A 257 -5.45 -22.44 15.46
C GLN A 257 -5.22 -23.47 16.56
N ILE A 258 -5.29 -23.01 17.81
CA ILE A 258 -5.08 -23.81 19.02
C ILE A 258 -6.41 -24.35 19.56
N LEU A 259 -7.50 -23.62 19.31
CA LEU A 259 -8.85 -23.97 19.75
C LEU A 259 -9.62 -24.62 18.61
N THR A 260 -10.33 -25.71 18.92
CA THR A 260 -11.33 -26.31 18.04
C THR A 260 -12.65 -25.57 18.22
N ASN A 261 -13.30 -25.18 17.12
CA ASN A 261 -14.65 -24.61 17.12
C ASN A 261 -15.49 -25.22 15.99
N GLU A 262 -16.78 -24.84 15.88
CA GLU A 262 -17.71 -25.37 14.89
C GLU A 262 -17.26 -25.19 13.42
N ARG A 263 -16.36 -24.23 13.15
CA ARG A 263 -15.85 -23.92 11.81
C ARG A 263 -14.44 -24.42 11.55
N HIS A 264 -13.69 -24.79 12.58
CA HIS A 264 -12.28 -25.15 12.47
C HIS A 264 -11.87 -26.23 13.48
N ASP A 265 -11.23 -27.28 12.95
CA ASP A 265 -10.52 -28.26 13.75
C ASP A 265 -9.20 -27.68 14.27
N GLY A 266 -9.00 -27.74 15.59
CA GLY A 266 -7.76 -27.31 16.22
C GLY A 266 -6.53 -28.04 15.65
N GLY A 267 -5.45 -27.29 15.46
CA GLY A 267 -4.11 -27.82 15.18
C GLY A 267 -3.74 -28.00 13.69
N LYS A 268 -4.65 -27.80 12.72
CA LYS A 268 -4.37 -28.14 11.31
C LYS A 268 -4.13 -26.96 10.36
N ALA A 269 -4.70 -25.78 10.61
CA ALA A 269 -4.55 -24.63 9.71
C ALA A 269 -4.76 -23.29 10.44
N GLY A 270 -4.29 -22.20 9.83
CA GLY A 270 -4.70 -20.84 10.19
C GLY A 270 -5.95 -20.41 9.43
N MET A 271 -6.18 -19.10 9.32
CA MET A 271 -7.28 -18.50 8.56
C MET A 271 -7.47 -19.18 7.20
N ASP A 272 -8.71 -19.57 6.89
CA ASP A 272 -9.04 -20.25 5.65
C ASP A 272 -9.00 -19.29 4.45
N LYS A 273 -8.91 -19.88 3.26
CA LYS A 273 -8.76 -19.14 2.00
C LYS A 273 -9.99 -18.28 1.67
N GLU A 274 -11.19 -18.73 2.01
CA GLU A 274 -12.42 -17.99 1.72
C GLU A 274 -12.47 -16.71 2.57
N SER A 275 -12.23 -16.83 3.87
CA SER A 275 -12.07 -15.69 4.78
C SER A 275 -10.99 -14.71 4.31
N MET A 276 -9.85 -15.21 3.81
CA MET A 276 -8.79 -14.35 3.26
C MET A 276 -9.22 -13.60 1.99
N LEU A 277 -10.11 -14.17 1.20
CA LEU A 277 -10.51 -13.66 -0.12
C LEU A 277 -11.88 -12.97 -0.12
N MET A 278 -12.59 -12.94 1.02
CA MET A 278 -13.94 -12.38 1.16
C MET A 278 -14.07 -10.94 0.64
N TRP A 279 -13.01 -10.12 0.75
CA TRP A 279 -12.98 -8.74 0.26
C TRP A 279 -12.24 -8.58 -1.08
N SER A 280 -12.02 -9.69 -1.80
CA SER A 280 -11.36 -9.67 -3.11
C SER A 280 -12.35 -9.37 -4.21
N TYR A 281 -11.87 -8.69 -5.25
CA TYR A 281 -12.69 -8.35 -6.40
C TYR A 281 -13.19 -9.63 -7.11
N GLY A 282 -14.51 -9.78 -7.19
CA GLY A 282 -15.17 -10.92 -7.81
C GLY A 282 -15.02 -10.93 -9.33
N LYS A 283 -15.13 -12.11 -9.94
CA LYS A 283 -15.06 -12.24 -11.41
C LYS A 283 -16.16 -11.42 -12.11
N LEU A 284 -17.40 -11.52 -11.61
CA LEU A 284 -18.55 -10.81 -12.14
C LEU A 284 -18.48 -9.30 -11.86
N GLU A 285 -17.79 -8.87 -10.80
CA GLU A 285 -17.56 -7.44 -10.54
C GLU A 285 -16.77 -6.78 -11.67
N THR A 286 -16.06 -7.51 -12.52
CA THR A 286 -15.42 -6.95 -13.74
C THR A 286 -16.42 -6.19 -14.62
N LEU A 287 -17.69 -6.60 -14.62
CA LEU A 287 -18.76 -5.93 -15.36
C LEU A 287 -19.10 -4.54 -14.81
N ASN A 288 -18.72 -4.22 -13.57
CA ASN A 288 -18.84 -2.88 -13.00
C ASN A 288 -18.04 -1.81 -13.80
N LEU A 289 -17.05 -2.24 -14.61
CA LEU A 289 -16.33 -1.35 -15.51
C LEU A 289 -17.22 -0.80 -16.64
N PHE A 290 -18.25 -1.55 -17.03
CA PHE A 290 -19.18 -1.17 -18.11
C PHE A 290 -20.49 -0.61 -17.56
N ILE A 291 -21.00 -1.21 -16.48
CA ILE A 291 -22.24 -0.81 -15.83
C ILE A 291 -21.90 -0.44 -14.39
N PRO A 292 -21.81 0.87 -14.06
CA PRO A 292 -21.51 1.29 -12.70
C PRO A 292 -22.49 0.66 -11.71
N ARG A 293 -21.97 0.15 -10.59
CA ARG A 293 -22.75 -0.44 -9.48
C ARG A 293 -23.56 -1.69 -9.82
N LEU A 294 -23.23 -2.41 -10.90
CA LEU A 294 -23.92 -3.65 -11.26
C LEU A 294 -23.94 -4.66 -10.10
N MET A 295 -22.85 -4.77 -9.36
CA MET A 295 -22.73 -5.64 -8.18
C MET A 295 -22.94 -4.90 -6.84
N GLY A 296 -23.54 -3.70 -6.87
CA GLY A 296 -23.83 -2.91 -5.66
C GLY A 296 -22.83 -1.79 -5.36
N GLY A 297 -23.01 -1.19 -4.18
CA GLY A 297 -22.28 -0.01 -3.68
C GLY A 297 -21.55 -0.28 -2.37
N ALA A 298 -21.15 0.78 -1.66
CA ALA A 298 -20.46 0.64 -0.39
C ALA A 298 -21.42 0.16 0.72
N SER A 299 -20.94 -0.64 1.68
CA SER A 299 -21.78 -1.20 2.76
C SER A 299 -22.48 -0.15 3.62
N ASN A 300 -21.91 1.05 3.74
CA ASN A 300 -22.47 2.17 4.51
C ASN A 300 -23.02 3.28 3.61
N GLU A 301 -23.40 2.95 2.38
CA GLU A 301 -23.94 3.93 1.45
C GLU A 301 -25.36 4.35 1.85
N LYS A 302 -25.68 5.64 1.70
CA LYS A 302 -27.02 6.13 2.03
C LYS A 302 -28.09 5.39 1.21
N GLY A 303 -29.02 4.72 1.89
CA GLY A 303 -30.05 3.88 1.27
C GLY A 303 -29.71 2.39 1.21
N SER A 304 -28.51 1.98 1.64
CA SER A 304 -28.15 0.56 1.80
C SER A 304 -29.11 -0.15 2.73
N ASP A 305 -29.52 0.49 3.82
CA ASP A 305 -30.35 -0.13 4.86
C ASP A 305 -31.76 -0.47 4.33
N GLU A 306 -32.36 0.44 3.56
CA GLU A 306 -33.67 0.22 2.93
C GLU A 306 -33.60 -0.85 1.84
N MET A 307 -32.55 -0.83 1.02
CA MET A 307 -32.32 -1.84 -0.01
C MET A 307 -32.07 -3.22 0.61
N MET A 308 -31.24 -3.31 1.65
CA MET A 308 -30.98 -4.55 2.36
C MET A 308 -32.23 -5.07 3.08
N ALA A 309 -33.05 -4.19 3.66
CA ALA A 309 -34.34 -4.58 4.23
C ALA A 309 -35.29 -5.16 3.17
N GLN A 310 -35.38 -4.54 1.98
CA GLN A 310 -36.17 -5.06 0.86
C GLN A 310 -35.64 -6.39 0.35
N VAL A 311 -34.32 -6.53 0.19
CA VAL A 311 -33.69 -7.81 -0.21
C VAL A 311 -33.96 -8.88 0.83
N GLN A 312 -33.83 -8.56 2.12
CA GLN A 312 -34.08 -9.51 3.20
C GLN A 312 -35.55 -9.94 3.25
N GLN A 313 -36.48 -9.02 2.98
CA GLN A 313 -37.90 -9.34 2.84
C GLN A 313 -38.16 -10.27 1.65
N LEU A 314 -37.62 -9.96 0.47
CA LEU A 314 -37.75 -10.81 -0.72
C LEU A 314 -37.15 -12.21 -0.52
N VAL A 315 -36.03 -12.30 0.19
CA VAL A 315 -35.40 -13.56 0.55
C VAL A 315 -36.28 -14.34 1.54
N GLN A 316 -36.87 -13.69 2.54
CA GLN A 316 -37.81 -14.36 3.45
C GLN A 316 -39.08 -14.85 2.74
N GLU A 317 -39.57 -14.12 1.75
CA GLU A 317 -40.77 -14.46 0.99
C GLU A 317 -40.53 -15.59 -0.02
N ASN A 318 -39.31 -15.74 -0.54
CA ASN A 318 -39.02 -16.66 -1.66
C ASN A 318 -38.01 -17.78 -1.36
N ALA A 319 -37.24 -17.70 -0.27
CA ALA A 319 -36.28 -18.75 0.06
C ALA A 319 -37.00 -20.03 0.51
N SER A 320 -36.59 -21.14 -0.09
CA SER A 320 -37.16 -22.46 0.14
C SER A 320 -36.57 -23.15 1.38
N SER A 321 -35.45 -22.65 1.91
CA SER A 321 -34.77 -23.23 3.07
C SER A 321 -33.89 -22.20 3.80
N GLN A 322 -33.63 -22.43 5.10
CA GLN A 322 -32.71 -21.63 5.89
C GLN A 322 -31.26 -21.67 5.34
N GLU A 323 -30.90 -22.75 4.66
CA GLU A 323 -29.61 -22.92 4.01
C GLU A 323 -29.44 -22.01 2.79
N GLU A 324 -30.55 -21.74 2.08
CA GLU A 324 -30.61 -20.79 0.96
C GLU A 324 -30.51 -19.34 1.47
N VAL A 325 -31.22 -19.03 2.57
CA VAL A 325 -31.09 -17.72 3.25
C VAL A 325 -29.65 -17.48 3.71
N ASN A 326 -29.01 -18.49 4.31
CA ASN A 326 -27.63 -18.37 4.78
C ASN A 326 -26.64 -18.18 3.62
N ARG A 327 -26.87 -18.82 2.46
CA ARG A 327 -26.05 -18.62 1.25
C ARG A 327 -26.21 -17.23 0.65
N ILE A 328 -27.42 -16.69 0.64
CA ILE A 328 -27.68 -15.34 0.12
C ILE A 328 -27.10 -14.27 1.06
N ALA A 329 -27.16 -14.50 2.38
CA ALA A 329 -26.59 -13.60 3.38
C ALA A 329 -25.05 -13.64 3.46
N GLN A 330 -24.43 -14.70 2.95
CA GLN A 330 -22.96 -14.86 2.87
C GLN A 330 -22.34 -14.26 1.59
N GLY A 331 -23.17 -13.64 0.73
CA GLY A 331 -22.77 -13.08 -0.57
C GLY A 331 -21.49 -12.24 -0.54
#